data_AF-A0A0F5J6P3-F1
#
_entry.id   AF-A0A0F5J6P3-F1
#
_cell.length_a   1.000
_cell.length_b   1.000
_cell.length_c   1.000
_cell.angle_alpha   90.00
_cell.angle_beta   90.00
_cell.angle_gamma   90.00
#
_symmetry.space_group_name_H-M   'P 1'
#
loop_
_entity.id
_entity.type
_entity.pdbx_description
1 polymer ?
#
loop_
_entity_poly.entity_id
_entity_poly.type
_entity_poly.pdbx_seq_one_letter_code
_entity_poly.pdbx_strand_id
1 'polypeptide(L)'
;MKHILLSLFFLFTTYSCHNGTTIKEYTISTQSDILSDSKIIFSKEDNCYLYDLKITDNFYLFLDEKSDTVLRVYKKNNLLQTHSLCRSSEKGKLWMPLFTKETHEESEKTDKTFLVDNNIYYKDLELHTNNNNIDINILKLLKQQNMFSRDFNITTKETYAIPISRDNKNPFYFFNPDSGYYWVDPSPSIEKMMPKDVLSYTNTICLNENQNMIVSAYRFTNYISFYTLDGALKTTVKFGKESISPVLSHEQDKIDIRNTPKCFTYICGTPQYVYCLYDGSSDFTNPSKIVVFQWNGKHVKTWKLNRNIRAIAVDKKDKYILAIASNNNGQDIIKYNLE
;
A
#
# COMPACT_ATOMS: atom_id res chain seq x y z
N MET A 1 22.42 43.78 59.92
CA MET A 1 21.04 43.52 59.46
C MET A 1 21.03 43.60 57.95
N LYS A 2 20.75 42.47 57.30
CA LYS A 2 20.77 42.28 55.84
C LYS A 2 19.44 42.80 55.25
N HIS A 3 19.49 43.65 54.24
CA HIS A 3 18.35 43.88 53.36
C HIS A 3 18.67 43.29 51.99
N ILE A 4 17.77 42.39 51.57
CA ILE A 4 17.87 41.45 50.47
C ILE A 4 17.39 42.14 49.19
N LEU A 5 18.24 42.13 48.17
CA LEU A 5 17.86 42.47 46.79
C LEU A 5 16.98 41.33 46.24
N LEU A 6 15.72 41.62 45.92
CA LEU A 6 14.82 40.67 45.26
C LEU A 6 14.85 40.93 43.76
N SER A 7 15.63 40.15 43.01
CA SER A 7 15.62 40.16 41.55
C SER A 7 14.44 39.33 41.03
N LEU A 8 13.49 39.98 40.36
CA LEU A 8 12.39 39.34 39.63
C LEU A 8 12.94 38.67 38.35
N PHE A 9 13.03 37.34 38.35
CA PHE A 9 13.20 36.55 37.15
C PHE A 9 11.81 36.31 36.51
N PHE A 10 11.54 36.98 35.39
CA PHE A 10 10.41 36.66 34.52
C PHE A 10 10.71 35.33 33.80
N LEU A 11 10.14 34.24 34.31
CA LEU A 11 10.04 32.97 33.60
C LEU A 11 8.99 33.12 32.50
N PHE A 12 9.43 33.37 31.27
CA PHE A 12 8.62 33.16 30.07
C PHE A 12 8.38 31.65 29.91
N THR A 13 7.31 31.15 30.51
CA THR A 13 6.75 29.84 30.13
C THR A 13 6.08 30.03 28.77
N THR A 14 6.77 29.70 27.69
CA THR A 14 6.14 29.46 26.40
C THR A 14 5.32 28.19 26.52
N TYR A 15 4.06 28.34 26.94
CA TYR A 15 3.03 27.34 26.69
C TYR A 15 2.90 27.23 25.17
N SER A 16 3.64 26.29 24.57
CA SER A 16 3.31 25.76 23.27
C SER A 16 1.92 25.13 23.41
N CYS A 17 0.91 25.85 22.91
CA CYS A 17 -0.40 25.28 22.65
C CYS A 17 -0.21 24.19 21.59
N HIS A 18 0.09 22.98 22.04
CA HIS A 18 -0.18 21.80 21.26
C HIS A 18 -1.70 21.78 21.11
N ASN A 19 -2.22 22.28 19.98
CA ASN A 19 -3.57 21.97 19.55
C ASN A 19 -3.62 20.45 19.49
N GLY A 20 -4.16 19.83 20.54
CA GLY A 20 -4.25 18.38 20.67
C GLY A 20 -5.05 17.87 19.49
N THR A 21 -4.36 17.40 18.45
CA THR A 21 -4.99 16.77 17.31
C THR A 21 -5.78 15.59 17.84
N THR A 22 -7.10 15.73 17.88
CA THR A 22 -7.98 14.69 18.37
C THR A 22 -7.90 13.52 17.39
N ILE A 23 -7.23 12.45 17.81
CA ILE A 23 -7.16 11.20 17.06
C ILE A 23 -8.56 10.60 17.05
N LYS A 24 -9.12 10.36 15.86
CA LYS A 24 -10.43 9.73 15.71
C LYS A 24 -10.26 8.22 15.74
N GLU A 25 -10.92 7.55 16.66
CA GLU A 25 -10.97 6.08 16.68
C GLU A 25 -12.40 5.59 16.61
N TYR A 26 -12.68 4.68 15.68
CA TYR A 26 -14.01 4.12 15.55
C TYR A 26 -14.00 2.72 14.91
N THR A 27 -15.13 2.03 15.05
CA THR A 27 -15.34 0.69 14.52
C THR A 27 -16.37 0.72 13.40
N ILE A 28 -16.13 -0.03 12.33
CA ILE A 28 -17.06 -0.22 11.21
C ILE A 28 -17.55 -1.66 11.14
N SER A 29 -18.72 -1.86 10.54
CA SER A 29 -19.31 -3.18 10.34
C SER A 29 -18.55 -4.00 9.29
N THR A 30 -18.55 -5.33 9.45
CA THR A 30 -18.06 -6.27 8.44
C THR A 30 -19.11 -6.64 7.39
N GLN A 31 -20.33 -6.10 7.52
CA GLN A 31 -21.39 -6.21 6.52
C GLN A 31 -20.90 -5.62 5.19
N SER A 32 -21.26 -6.29 4.11
CA SER A 32 -20.70 -6.03 2.79
C SER A 32 -21.73 -6.34 1.71
N ASP A 33 -21.77 -5.49 0.69
CA ASP A 33 -22.55 -5.74 -0.51
C ASP A 33 -21.81 -6.73 -1.42
N ILE A 34 -22.54 -7.61 -2.10
CA ILE A 34 -21.92 -8.54 -3.04
C ILE A 34 -21.53 -7.77 -4.30
N LEU A 35 -20.28 -7.91 -4.73
CA LEU A 35 -19.79 -7.40 -6.02
C LEU A 35 -19.67 -8.57 -7.00
N SER A 36 -20.80 -8.94 -7.62
CA SER A 36 -20.90 -10.13 -8.47
C SER A 36 -20.67 -9.85 -9.96
N ASP A 37 -20.79 -8.60 -10.41
CA ASP A 37 -20.52 -8.25 -11.81
C ASP A 37 -19.02 -8.30 -12.09
N SER A 38 -18.55 -9.50 -12.41
CA SER A 38 -17.16 -9.84 -12.60
C SER A 38 -16.97 -10.63 -13.89
N LYS A 39 -15.91 -10.30 -14.62
CA LYS A 39 -15.52 -10.98 -15.85
C LYS A 39 -14.05 -11.35 -15.80
N ILE A 40 -13.73 -12.61 -16.04
CA ILE A 40 -12.36 -13.03 -16.32
C ILE A 40 -11.99 -12.43 -17.69
N ILE A 41 -10.97 -11.57 -17.71
CA ILE A 41 -10.51 -10.95 -18.95
C ILE A 41 -9.46 -11.80 -19.66
N PHE A 42 -8.60 -12.50 -18.91
CA PHE A 42 -7.72 -13.57 -19.39
C PHE A 42 -7.19 -14.39 -18.20
N SER A 43 -6.59 -15.54 -18.51
CA SER A 43 -5.94 -16.42 -17.55
C SER A 43 -4.46 -16.63 -17.91
N LYS A 44 -3.65 -16.95 -16.91
CA LYS A 44 -2.26 -17.39 -17.06
C LYS A 44 -2.09 -18.73 -16.36
N GLU A 45 -1.24 -19.56 -16.95
CA GLU A 45 -0.85 -20.86 -16.42
C GLU A 45 0.14 -20.71 -15.25
N ASP A 46 0.46 -21.83 -14.60
CA ASP A 46 1.27 -21.90 -13.39
C ASP A 46 2.75 -21.52 -13.60
N ASN A 47 3.20 -21.41 -14.84
CA ASN A 47 4.52 -20.89 -15.20
C ASN A 47 4.65 -19.37 -15.02
N CYS A 48 3.54 -18.66 -14.84
CA CYS A 48 3.49 -17.24 -14.52
C CYS A 48 3.11 -17.06 -13.05
N TYR A 49 3.64 -16.02 -12.42
CA TYR A 49 3.22 -15.61 -11.09
C TYR A 49 3.09 -14.10 -11.02
N LEU A 50 1.92 -13.62 -11.40
CA LEU A 50 1.53 -12.23 -11.34
C LEU A 50 1.35 -11.83 -9.87
N TYR A 51 2.18 -10.90 -9.41
CA TYR A 51 2.21 -10.48 -8.01
C TYR A 51 1.75 -9.03 -7.81
N ASP A 52 1.75 -8.22 -8.86
CA ASP A 52 1.39 -6.80 -8.80
C ASP A 52 0.80 -6.32 -10.14
N LEU A 53 -0.01 -5.26 -10.10
CA LEU A 53 -0.67 -4.71 -11.27
C LEU A 53 -0.92 -3.21 -11.18
N LYS A 54 -0.97 -2.56 -12.35
CA LYS A 54 -1.37 -1.15 -12.50
C LYS A 54 -2.33 -0.97 -13.66
N ILE A 55 -3.21 0.01 -13.50
CA ILE A 55 -4.12 0.50 -14.53
C ILE A 55 -3.65 1.91 -14.88
N THR A 56 -3.38 2.15 -16.14
CA THR A 56 -3.16 3.50 -16.66
C THR A 56 -4.33 3.90 -17.55
N ASP A 57 -4.23 4.88 -18.44
CA ASP A 57 -5.38 5.30 -19.25
C ASP A 57 -5.74 4.25 -20.32
N ASN A 58 -4.74 3.75 -21.03
CA ASN A 58 -4.93 2.87 -22.19
C ASN A 58 -4.39 1.46 -21.97
N PHE A 59 -3.67 1.21 -20.87
CA PHE A 59 -3.01 -0.07 -20.63
C PHE A 59 -3.33 -0.70 -19.28
N TYR A 60 -3.15 -2.02 -19.24
CA TYR A 60 -3.03 -2.84 -18.04
C TYR A 60 -1.61 -3.40 -17.97
N LEU A 61 -0.99 -3.26 -16.81
CA LEU A 61 0.38 -3.71 -16.56
C LEU A 61 0.39 -4.73 -15.44
N PHE A 62 1.21 -5.77 -15.60
CA PHE A 62 1.36 -6.85 -14.63
C PHE A 62 2.83 -7.17 -14.43
N LEU A 63 3.24 -7.30 -13.16
CA LEU A 63 4.57 -7.79 -12.81
C LEU A 63 4.50 -9.29 -12.52
N ASP A 64 5.47 -10.03 -13.04
CA ASP A 64 5.54 -11.49 -12.99
C ASP A 64 6.87 -11.93 -12.37
N GLU A 65 6.81 -12.79 -11.35
CA GLU A 65 7.97 -13.21 -10.58
C GLU A 65 8.59 -14.50 -11.10
N LYS A 66 7.77 -15.42 -11.62
CA LYS A 66 8.19 -16.79 -11.93
C LYS A 66 8.72 -16.95 -13.36
N SER A 67 8.26 -16.11 -14.29
CA SER A 67 8.69 -16.18 -15.68
C SER A 67 9.91 -15.28 -15.95
N ASP A 68 10.63 -15.54 -17.06
CA ASP A 68 11.67 -14.64 -17.55
C ASP A 68 11.12 -13.27 -17.95
N THR A 69 9.83 -13.19 -18.28
CA THR A 69 9.13 -11.92 -18.48
C THR A 69 8.80 -11.31 -17.12
N VAL A 70 9.33 -10.12 -16.83
CA VAL A 70 9.10 -9.40 -15.57
C VAL A 70 7.97 -8.39 -15.66
N LEU A 71 7.70 -7.83 -16.85
CA LEU A 71 6.60 -6.90 -17.09
C LEU A 71 5.81 -7.34 -18.31
N ARG A 72 4.48 -7.38 -18.19
CA ARG A 72 3.54 -7.64 -19.29
C ARG A 72 2.58 -6.46 -19.43
N VAL A 73 2.42 -5.96 -20.66
CA VAL A 73 1.58 -4.78 -20.94
C VAL A 73 0.51 -5.11 -21.98
N TYR A 74 -0.73 -4.85 -21.64
CA TYR A 74 -1.92 -5.14 -22.46
C TYR A 74 -2.67 -3.86 -22.76
N LYS A 75 -3.17 -3.69 -23.98
CA LYS A 75 -4.12 -2.61 -24.29
C LYS A 75 -5.49 -2.92 -23.70
N LYS A 76 -6.14 -1.93 -23.09
CA LYS A 76 -7.45 -2.12 -22.46
C LYS A 76 -8.56 -2.51 -23.44
N ASN A 77 -8.54 -1.93 -24.65
CA ASN A 77 -9.65 -2.03 -25.59
C ASN A 77 -9.81 -3.42 -26.23
N ASN A 78 -8.70 -4.11 -26.48
CA ASN A 78 -8.68 -5.41 -27.18
C ASN A 78 -7.92 -6.50 -26.42
N LEU A 79 -7.35 -6.18 -25.25
CA LEU A 79 -6.53 -7.09 -24.45
C LEU A 79 -5.35 -7.69 -25.21
N LEU A 80 -4.90 -7.02 -26.28
CA LEU A 80 -3.70 -7.43 -27.00
C LEU A 80 -2.49 -7.15 -26.11
N GLN A 81 -1.68 -8.19 -25.86
CA GLN A 81 -0.37 -8.00 -25.25
C GLN A 81 0.50 -7.22 -26.24
N THR A 82 0.86 -5.99 -25.88
CA THR A 82 1.69 -5.13 -26.72
C THR A 82 3.16 -5.28 -26.41
N HIS A 83 3.50 -5.59 -25.15
CA HIS A 83 4.88 -5.75 -24.72
C HIS A 83 5.05 -6.82 -23.66
N SER A 84 6.24 -7.40 -23.68
CA SER A 84 6.83 -8.17 -22.60
C SER A 84 8.28 -7.73 -22.44
N LEU A 85 8.68 -7.42 -21.21
CA LEU A 85 10.09 -7.17 -20.90
C LEU A 85 10.67 -8.37 -20.18
N CYS A 86 11.80 -8.86 -20.65
CA CYS A 86 12.56 -9.88 -19.94
C CYS A 86 13.34 -9.26 -18.78
N ARG A 87 13.55 -10.06 -17.74
CA ARG A 87 14.33 -9.68 -16.57
C ARG A 87 15.78 -9.42 -16.96
N SER A 88 16.32 -8.26 -16.56
CA SER A 88 17.72 -7.90 -16.78
C SER A 88 18.20 -6.94 -15.72
N SER A 89 19.46 -7.11 -15.28
CA SER A 89 20.13 -6.25 -14.30
C SER A 89 20.70 -4.97 -14.91
N GLU A 90 20.57 -4.78 -16.23
CA GLU A 90 20.96 -3.56 -16.90
C GLU A 90 20.18 -2.36 -16.34
N LYS A 91 20.87 -1.22 -16.21
CA LYS A 91 20.36 -0.02 -15.56
C LYS A 91 18.98 0.43 -16.10
N GLY A 92 18.79 0.36 -17.42
CA GLY A 92 17.56 0.73 -18.14
C GLY A 92 16.55 -0.41 -18.34
N LYS A 93 16.75 -1.56 -17.69
CA LYS A 93 15.83 -2.71 -17.71
C LYS A 93 15.20 -2.91 -16.33
N LEU A 94 14.48 -4.00 -16.13
CA LEU A 94 13.81 -4.31 -14.86
C LEU A 94 14.35 -5.62 -14.30
N TRP A 95 14.71 -5.63 -13.02
CA TRP A 95 15.21 -6.82 -12.33
C TRP A 95 14.23 -7.31 -11.26
N MET A 96 13.84 -6.43 -10.34
CA MET A 96 12.91 -6.71 -9.24
C MET A 96 12.03 -5.48 -9.00
N PRO A 97 11.12 -5.17 -9.95
CA PRO A 97 10.25 -4.02 -9.87
C PRO A 97 9.12 -4.20 -8.84
N LEU A 98 8.67 -3.09 -8.26
CA LEU A 98 7.47 -2.97 -7.45
C LEU A 98 6.74 -1.70 -7.89
N PHE A 99 5.46 -1.78 -8.25
CA PHE A 99 4.73 -0.56 -8.56
C PHE A 99 4.60 0.29 -7.29
N THR A 100 4.76 1.60 -7.45
CA THR A 100 4.49 2.52 -6.35
C THR A 100 2.99 2.78 -6.24
N LYS A 101 2.52 3.06 -5.02
CA LYS A 101 1.08 3.09 -4.71
C LYS A 101 0.54 4.49 -4.45
N GLU A 102 1.36 5.53 -4.60
CA GLU A 102 0.88 6.89 -4.49
C GLU A 102 -0.10 7.21 -5.62
N THR A 103 -1.04 8.10 -5.31
CA THR A 103 -1.89 8.71 -6.33
C THR A 103 -1.11 9.83 -7.01
N HIS A 104 -1.05 9.79 -8.33
CA HIS A 104 -0.50 10.89 -9.12
C HIS A 104 -1.61 11.77 -9.69
N GLU A 105 -1.33 13.06 -9.83
CA GLU A 105 -2.17 13.95 -10.62
C GLU A 105 -2.12 13.57 -12.10
N GLU A 106 -3.17 13.92 -12.84
CA GLU A 106 -3.23 13.69 -14.27
C GLU A 106 -2.13 14.48 -14.99
N SER A 107 -1.21 13.78 -15.65
CA SER A 107 -0.46 14.39 -16.75
C SER A 107 -1.31 14.22 -18.02
N GLU A 108 -1.86 15.32 -18.54
CA GLU A 108 -2.79 15.30 -19.69
C GLU A 108 -2.21 14.72 -21.00
N LYS A 109 -0.92 14.38 -21.05
CA LYS A 109 -0.21 14.12 -22.32
C LYS A 109 0.44 12.76 -22.44
N THR A 110 0.64 12.02 -21.34
CA THR A 110 1.44 10.78 -21.38
C THR A 110 0.87 9.72 -20.46
N ASP A 111 0.65 8.53 -21.02
CA ASP A 111 0.20 7.36 -20.30
C ASP A 111 1.41 6.78 -19.53
N LYS A 112 1.48 7.08 -18.22
CA LYS A 112 2.65 6.79 -17.38
C LYS A 112 2.28 6.02 -16.12
N THR A 113 3.23 5.22 -15.63
CA THR A 113 3.18 4.64 -14.28
C THR A 113 4.58 4.59 -13.69
N PHE A 114 4.65 4.45 -12.37
CA PHE A 114 5.90 4.51 -11.63
C PHE A 114 6.16 3.23 -10.86
N LEU A 115 7.44 2.91 -10.69
CA LEU A 115 7.90 1.73 -9.97
C LEU A 115 9.25 1.98 -9.31
N VAL A 116 9.53 1.19 -8.28
CA VAL A 116 10.88 1.05 -7.71
C VAL A 116 11.45 -0.28 -8.18
N ASP A 117 12.63 -0.25 -8.80
CA ASP A 117 13.33 -1.43 -9.28
C ASP A 117 14.58 -1.71 -8.44
N ASN A 118 14.71 -2.97 -8.05
CA ASN A 118 15.83 -3.49 -7.27
C ASN A 118 16.08 -2.72 -5.96
N ASN A 119 15.02 -2.13 -5.35
CA ASN A 119 15.12 -1.28 -4.15
C ASN A 119 16.01 -0.03 -4.30
N ILE A 120 16.40 0.32 -5.52
CA ILE A 120 17.45 1.31 -5.77
C ILE A 120 16.97 2.40 -6.73
N TYR A 121 16.26 2.04 -7.79
CA TYR A 121 15.91 2.97 -8.85
C TYR A 121 14.43 3.28 -8.85
N TYR A 122 14.08 4.54 -8.65
CA TYR A 122 12.75 5.02 -8.97
C TYR A 122 12.68 5.33 -10.47
N LYS A 123 11.74 4.68 -11.15
CA LYS A 123 11.58 4.71 -12.61
C LYS A 123 10.16 5.08 -12.97
N ASP A 124 9.98 5.80 -14.07
CA ASP A 124 8.70 5.83 -14.80
C ASP A 124 8.74 4.93 -16.02
N LEU A 125 7.57 4.40 -16.35
CA LEU A 125 7.27 3.72 -17.59
C LEU A 125 6.34 4.64 -18.39
N GLU A 126 6.81 5.12 -19.53
CA GLU A 126 6.01 5.88 -20.48
C GLU A 126 5.50 4.95 -21.59
N LEU A 127 4.18 4.89 -21.74
CA LEU A 127 3.48 3.94 -22.61
C LEU A 127 2.91 4.67 -23.82
N HIS A 128 3.47 4.41 -25.00
CA HIS A 128 3.09 5.10 -26.22
C HIS A 128 1.94 4.37 -26.92
N THR A 129 0.79 5.03 -27.04
CA THR A 129 -0.43 4.45 -27.63
C THR A 129 -0.32 4.24 -29.15
N ASN A 130 0.39 5.13 -29.85
CA ASN A 130 0.44 5.17 -31.31
C ASN A 130 1.35 4.10 -31.92
N ASN A 131 2.56 3.94 -31.37
CA ASN A 131 3.56 2.99 -31.88
C ASN A 131 3.64 1.71 -31.05
N ASN A 132 2.95 1.63 -29.91
CA ASN A 132 3.13 0.58 -28.92
C ASN A 132 4.61 0.44 -28.59
N ASN A 133 5.23 1.49 -28.06
CA ASN A 133 6.54 1.41 -27.42
C ASN A 133 6.42 1.70 -25.92
N ILE A 134 7.42 1.25 -25.15
CA ILE A 134 7.57 1.58 -23.73
C ILE A 134 8.97 2.15 -23.53
N ASP A 135 9.03 3.34 -22.93
CA ASP A 135 10.27 3.92 -22.45
C ASP A 135 10.38 3.74 -20.94
N ILE A 136 11.57 3.35 -20.48
CA ILE A 136 11.87 3.15 -19.06
C ILE A 136 12.90 4.20 -18.68
N ASN A 137 12.48 5.22 -17.94
CA ASN A 137 13.39 6.28 -17.52
C ASN A 137 13.69 6.16 -16.03
N ILE A 138 14.93 6.47 -15.66
CA ILE A 138 15.36 6.50 -14.27
C ILE A 138 15.19 7.93 -13.79
N LEU A 139 14.25 8.13 -12.87
CA LEU A 139 13.97 9.44 -12.30
C LEU A 139 14.91 9.77 -11.14
N LYS A 140 15.14 8.79 -10.25
CA LYS A 140 15.89 9.03 -9.01
C LYS A 140 16.57 7.75 -8.51
N LEU A 141 17.75 7.91 -7.93
CA LEU A 141 18.38 6.89 -7.10
C LEU A 141 17.87 7.03 -5.65
N LEU A 142 17.26 5.96 -5.12
CA LEU A 142 16.84 5.87 -3.74
C LEU A 142 18.08 5.65 -2.87
N LYS A 143 18.67 6.74 -2.36
CA LYS A 143 19.89 6.72 -1.51
C LYS A 143 19.62 6.24 -0.08
N GLN A 144 18.83 5.18 0.09
CA GLN A 144 18.35 4.68 1.38
C GLN A 144 19.41 3.84 2.12
N GLN A 145 20.71 4.15 2.04
CA GLN A 145 21.76 3.61 2.92
C GLN A 145 21.62 2.11 3.31
N ASN A 146 21.31 1.23 2.35
CA ASN A 146 21.10 -0.23 2.51
C ASN A 146 19.81 -0.69 3.23
N MET A 147 18.82 0.18 3.42
CA MET A 147 17.48 -0.22 3.88
C MET A 147 16.68 -0.80 2.73
N PHE A 148 16.45 -2.12 2.76
CA PHE A 148 15.56 -2.78 1.82
C PHE A 148 14.12 -2.74 2.32
N SER A 149 13.20 -2.43 1.41
CA SER A 149 11.78 -2.28 1.65
C SER A 149 10.95 -3.12 0.68
N ARG A 150 9.76 -3.50 1.13
CA ARG A 150 8.80 -4.35 0.40
C ARG A 150 7.64 -3.59 -0.22
N ASP A 151 7.51 -2.31 0.08
CA ASP A 151 6.46 -1.44 -0.39
C ASP A 151 7.00 -0.01 -0.42
N PHE A 152 6.61 0.77 -1.44
CA PHE A 152 7.13 2.11 -1.70
C PHE A 152 6.01 3.05 -2.13
N ASN A 153 6.04 4.26 -1.57
CA ASN A 153 5.31 5.41 -2.11
C ASN A 153 6.28 6.59 -2.22
N ILE A 154 6.28 7.31 -3.33
CA ILE A 154 7.26 8.37 -3.59
C ILE A 154 6.55 9.68 -3.87
N THR A 155 6.89 10.70 -3.09
CA THR A 155 6.40 12.08 -3.26
C THR A 155 7.48 12.93 -3.93
N THR A 156 7.14 14.18 -4.20
CA THR A 156 8.12 15.17 -4.67
C THR A 156 9.31 15.37 -3.72
N LYS A 157 9.11 15.14 -2.41
CA LYS A 157 10.11 15.42 -1.36
C LYS A 157 10.74 14.17 -0.78
N GLU A 158 9.93 13.16 -0.50
CA GLU A 158 10.27 12.05 0.40
C GLU A 158 9.89 10.69 -0.18
N THR A 159 10.60 9.67 0.27
CA THR A 159 10.29 8.27 -0.01
C THR A 159 9.70 7.62 1.24
N TYR A 160 8.47 7.13 1.13
CA TYR A 160 7.75 6.38 2.16
C TYR A 160 7.88 4.91 1.87
N ALA A 161 8.28 4.11 2.85
CA ALA A 161 8.53 2.69 2.61
C ALA A 161 8.33 1.81 3.83
N ILE A 162 8.10 0.53 3.55
CA ILE A 162 7.92 -0.53 4.54
C ILE A 162 9.18 -1.39 4.54
N PRO A 163 10.00 -1.38 5.60
CA PRO A 163 11.24 -2.14 5.63
C PRO A 163 10.99 -3.66 5.65
N ILE A 164 11.85 -4.41 4.97
CA ILE A 164 11.85 -5.89 4.97
C ILE A 164 12.32 -6.41 6.32
N SER A 165 13.48 -5.95 6.78
CA SER A 165 14.03 -6.26 8.10
C SER A 165 13.62 -5.16 9.08
N ARG A 166 13.12 -5.55 10.25
CA ARG A 166 12.60 -4.61 11.25
C ARG A 166 13.23 -4.90 12.59
N ASP A 167 13.71 -3.85 13.23
CA ASP A 167 14.17 -3.91 14.62
C ASP A 167 13.22 -3.15 15.56
N ASN A 168 12.16 -2.53 15.01
CA ASN A 168 11.21 -1.70 15.74
C ASN A 168 9.75 -1.99 15.34
N LYS A 169 8.82 -1.47 16.14
CA LYS A 169 7.36 -1.60 15.98
C LYS A 169 6.76 -0.65 14.93
N ASN A 170 7.58 0.17 14.27
CA ASN A 170 7.07 1.23 13.41
C ASN A 170 6.50 0.60 12.11
N PRO A 171 5.23 0.85 11.75
CA PRO A 171 4.63 0.30 10.55
C PRO A 171 5.35 0.71 9.26
N PHE A 172 5.88 1.93 9.18
CA PHE A 172 6.63 2.42 8.03
C PHE A 172 7.56 3.56 8.44
N TYR A 173 8.42 3.96 7.51
CA TYR A 173 9.24 5.17 7.63
C TYR A 173 9.04 6.07 6.42
N PHE A 174 9.42 7.34 6.55
CA PHE A 174 9.74 8.18 5.41
C PHE A 174 11.20 8.63 5.47
N PHE A 175 11.78 8.85 4.31
CA PHE A 175 13.19 9.15 4.14
C PHE A 175 13.37 10.36 3.23
N ASN A 176 14.18 11.30 3.70
CA ASN A 176 14.70 12.42 2.94
C ASN A 176 16.24 12.32 2.93
N PRO A 177 16.92 12.48 1.77
CA PRO A 177 18.38 12.46 1.72
C PRO A 177 19.07 13.48 2.63
N ASP A 178 18.41 14.61 2.92
CA ASP A 178 18.95 15.73 3.68
C ASP A 178 18.72 15.57 5.19
N SER A 179 17.59 14.99 5.62
CA SER A 179 17.23 14.82 7.04
C SER A 179 17.26 13.37 7.55
N GLY A 180 17.47 12.39 6.67
CA GLY A 180 17.56 10.97 7.02
C GLY A 180 16.20 10.29 7.18
N TYR A 181 16.13 9.34 8.12
CA TYR A 181 14.95 8.52 8.37
C TYR A 181 14.06 9.11 9.46
N TYR A 182 12.75 9.07 9.22
CA TYR A 182 11.74 9.29 10.25
C TYR A 182 10.83 8.06 10.36
N TRP A 183 10.72 7.54 11.57
CA TRP A 183 9.94 6.33 11.87
C TRP A 183 8.58 6.72 12.43
N VAL A 184 7.51 6.24 11.80
CA VAL A 184 6.14 6.61 12.21
C VAL A 184 5.64 5.63 13.25
N ASP A 185 5.13 6.11 14.38
CA ASP A 185 4.61 5.25 15.44
C ASP A 185 3.26 4.60 15.05
N PRO A 186 3.02 3.34 15.47
CA PRO A 186 1.71 2.72 15.32
C PRO A 186 0.66 3.47 16.14
N SER A 187 -0.63 3.29 15.80
CA SER A 187 -1.71 3.80 16.65
C SER A 187 -1.64 3.18 18.06
N PRO A 188 -1.92 3.96 19.13
CA PRO A 188 -1.94 3.44 20.50
C PRO A 188 -2.84 2.22 20.68
N SER A 189 -3.99 2.20 20.01
CA SER A 189 -4.92 1.06 20.04
C SER A 189 -4.34 -0.21 19.41
N ILE A 190 -3.49 -0.07 18.39
CA ILE A 190 -2.78 -1.20 17.78
C ILE A 190 -1.63 -1.63 18.69
N GLU A 191 -0.84 -0.69 19.18
CA GLU A 191 0.30 -0.99 20.06
C GLU A 191 -0.12 -1.74 21.32
N LYS A 192 -1.27 -1.37 21.91
CA LYS A 192 -1.79 -2.00 23.12
C LYS A 192 -2.12 -3.49 22.95
N MET A 193 -2.51 -3.92 21.75
CA MET A 193 -2.97 -5.30 21.51
C MET A 193 -1.96 -6.17 20.76
N MET A 194 -0.94 -5.56 20.14
CA MET A 194 0.05 -6.28 19.34
C MET A 194 1.10 -6.94 20.24
N PRO A 195 1.56 -8.15 19.87
CA PRO A 195 2.66 -8.78 20.58
C PRO A 195 3.98 -8.02 20.37
N LYS A 196 5.00 -8.38 21.15
CA LYS A 196 6.33 -7.78 21.06
C LYS A 196 7.04 -8.07 19.73
N ASP A 197 6.65 -9.15 19.04
CA ASP A 197 7.21 -9.48 17.73
C ASP A 197 6.89 -8.38 16.72
N VAL A 198 7.92 -7.69 16.24
CA VAL A 198 7.85 -6.58 15.28
C VAL A 198 7.22 -6.96 13.95
N LEU A 199 7.22 -8.26 13.59
CA LEU A 199 6.54 -8.75 12.39
C LEU A 199 5.01 -8.57 12.47
N SER A 200 4.44 -8.50 13.67
CA SER A 200 3.00 -8.24 13.87
C SER A 200 2.54 -6.90 13.29
N TYR A 201 3.45 -5.92 13.18
CA TYR A 201 3.21 -4.60 12.59
C TYR A 201 3.34 -4.57 11.06
N THR A 202 3.46 -5.75 10.40
CA THR A 202 3.45 -5.83 8.94
C THR A 202 2.16 -5.24 8.39
N ASN A 203 2.31 -4.37 7.39
CA ASN A 203 1.25 -3.58 6.79
C ASN A 203 1.51 -3.42 5.28
N THR A 204 0.63 -2.68 4.62
CA THR A 204 0.82 -2.13 3.28
C THR A 204 0.38 -0.66 3.30
N ILE A 205 1.01 0.18 2.46
CA ILE A 205 0.77 1.63 2.46
C ILE A 205 0.36 2.17 1.10
N CYS A 206 -0.51 3.18 1.13
CA CYS A 206 -0.92 3.96 -0.04
C CYS A 206 -0.98 5.44 0.35
N LEU A 207 -0.51 6.31 -0.55
CA LEU A 207 -0.30 7.73 -0.29
C LEU A 207 -1.09 8.60 -1.27
N ASN A 208 -1.58 9.75 -0.79
CA ASN A 208 -2.12 10.81 -1.63
C ASN A 208 -1.51 12.15 -1.21
N GLU A 209 -0.60 12.68 -2.03
CA GLU A 209 0.16 13.90 -1.71
C GLU A 209 -0.76 15.12 -1.64
N ASN A 210 -1.74 15.21 -2.54
CA ASN A 210 -2.70 16.32 -2.61
C ASN A 210 -3.60 16.42 -1.38
N GLN A 211 -3.97 15.26 -0.82
CA GLN A 211 -4.77 15.23 0.40
C GLN A 211 -3.91 15.25 1.66
N ASN A 212 -2.57 15.26 1.52
CA ASN A 212 -1.62 15.15 2.63
C ASN A 212 -1.91 13.93 3.52
N MET A 213 -2.18 12.77 2.91
CA MET A 213 -2.55 11.55 3.64
C MET A 213 -1.76 10.34 3.20
N ILE A 214 -1.39 9.50 4.16
CA ILE A 214 -0.89 8.13 3.95
C ILE A 214 -1.70 7.17 4.82
N VAL A 215 -2.05 6.02 4.23
CA VAL A 215 -2.89 5.01 4.85
C VAL A 215 -2.08 3.75 5.06
N SER A 216 -2.10 3.21 6.27
CA SER A 216 -1.45 1.96 6.66
C SER A 216 -2.52 0.91 7.01
N ALA A 217 -2.64 -0.13 6.20
CA ALA A 217 -3.55 -1.23 6.43
C ALA A 217 -2.77 -2.47 6.92
N TYR A 218 -3.14 -3.00 8.08
CA TYR A 218 -2.32 -3.99 8.78
C TYR A 218 -2.66 -5.43 8.39
N ARG A 219 -1.62 -6.25 8.22
CA ARG A 219 -1.75 -7.63 7.76
C ARG A 219 -2.27 -8.57 8.84
N PHE A 220 -1.85 -8.39 10.09
CA PHE A 220 -2.15 -9.35 11.17
C PHE A 220 -3.16 -8.81 12.19
N THR A 221 -3.87 -7.75 11.83
CA THR A 221 -5.01 -7.24 12.58
C THR A 221 -6.00 -6.54 11.67
N ASN A 222 -7.25 -6.41 12.11
CA ASN A 222 -8.33 -5.75 11.39
C ASN A 222 -8.34 -4.23 11.54
N TYR A 223 -7.18 -3.60 11.71
CA TYR A 223 -7.04 -2.16 11.86
C TYR A 223 -6.43 -1.50 10.62
N ILE A 224 -6.83 -0.25 10.40
CA ILE A 224 -6.29 0.65 9.38
C ILE A 224 -6.04 2.00 10.06
N SER A 225 -4.87 2.58 9.81
CA SER A 225 -4.48 3.87 10.37
C SER A 225 -4.22 4.88 9.26
N PHE A 226 -4.70 6.10 9.46
CA PHE A 226 -4.57 7.24 8.55
C PHE A 226 -3.68 8.29 9.20
N TYR A 227 -2.61 8.65 8.51
CA TYR A 227 -1.62 9.62 8.96
C TYR A 227 -1.51 10.76 7.96
N THR A 228 -1.11 11.94 8.42
CA THR A 228 -0.56 12.96 7.52
C THR A 228 0.84 12.57 7.07
N LEU A 229 1.34 13.22 6.02
CA LEU A 229 2.65 12.89 5.43
C LEU A 229 3.83 13.12 6.39
N ASP A 230 3.68 14.04 7.33
CA ASP A 230 4.63 14.24 8.43
C ASP A 230 4.62 13.12 9.49
N GLY A 231 3.79 12.10 9.33
CA GLY A 231 3.67 10.96 10.24
C GLY A 231 2.68 11.17 11.39
N ALA A 232 1.94 12.29 11.45
CA ALA A 232 0.98 12.50 12.53
C ALA A 232 -0.31 11.68 12.32
N LEU A 233 -0.66 10.84 13.30
CA LEU A 233 -1.88 10.02 13.28
C LEU A 233 -3.13 10.89 13.34
N LYS A 234 -4.10 10.63 12.45
CA LYS A 234 -5.40 11.31 12.40
C LYS A 234 -6.56 10.41 12.76
N THR A 235 -6.60 9.21 12.19
CA THR A 235 -7.72 8.30 12.33
C THR A 235 -7.24 6.85 12.42
N THR A 236 -7.82 6.08 13.34
CA THR A 236 -7.67 4.62 13.39
C THR A 236 -9.04 3.98 13.26
N VAL A 237 -9.20 3.06 12.32
CA VAL A 237 -10.44 2.34 12.06
C VAL A 237 -10.26 0.86 12.36
N LYS A 238 -11.16 0.28 13.15
CA LYS A 238 -11.27 -1.17 13.33
C LYS A 238 -12.38 -1.74 12.44
N PHE A 239 -12.07 -2.75 11.65
CA PHE A 239 -13.01 -3.46 10.78
C PHE A 239 -13.63 -4.67 11.50
N GLY A 240 -14.80 -4.47 12.10
CA GLY A 240 -15.51 -5.45 12.91
C GLY A 240 -15.46 -5.17 14.42
N LYS A 241 -16.43 -5.73 15.14
CA LYS A 241 -16.59 -5.46 16.58
C LYS A 241 -15.41 -5.99 17.41
N GLU A 242 -14.95 -7.20 17.10
CA GLU A 242 -13.85 -7.84 17.80
C GLU A 242 -12.51 -7.44 17.19
N SER A 243 -11.50 -7.26 18.05
CA SER A 243 -10.12 -7.05 17.59
C SER A 243 -9.51 -8.38 17.18
N ILE A 244 -8.84 -8.42 16.03
CA ILE A 244 -8.05 -9.58 15.63
C ILE A 244 -6.60 -9.33 16.06
N SER A 245 -6.06 -10.23 16.90
CA SER A 245 -4.65 -10.22 17.28
C SER A 245 -3.91 -11.41 16.67
N PRO A 246 -2.60 -11.29 16.43
CA PRO A 246 -1.80 -12.40 15.93
C PRO A 246 -1.78 -13.60 16.88
N VAL A 247 -1.72 -14.81 16.32
CA VAL A 247 -1.48 -16.05 17.06
C VAL A 247 0.02 -16.15 17.34
N LEU A 248 0.39 -16.51 18.57
CA LEU A 248 1.79 -16.70 18.95
C LEU A 248 2.16 -18.17 18.94
N SER A 249 3.39 -18.46 18.52
CA SER A 249 3.98 -19.78 18.65
C SER A 249 4.35 -20.04 20.12
N HIS A 250 4.15 -21.28 20.57
CA HIS A 250 4.34 -21.69 21.97
C HIS A 250 5.79 -21.59 22.46
N GLU A 251 6.77 -21.53 21.56
CA GLU A 251 8.18 -21.71 21.90
C GLU A 251 9.00 -20.41 22.00
N GLN A 252 8.55 -19.30 21.38
CA GLN A 252 9.41 -18.11 21.19
C GLN A 252 8.70 -16.77 21.33
N ASP A 253 7.43 -16.72 21.74
CA ASP A 253 6.60 -15.49 21.70
C ASP A 253 6.62 -14.77 20.34
N LYS A 254 6.93 -15.53 19.27
CA LYS A 254 6.94 -15.07 17.88
C LYS A 254 5.60 -15.36 17.23
N ILE A 255 5.22 -14.51 16.28
CA ILE A 255 4.00 -14.70 15.51
C ILE A 255 4.02 -16.02 14.75
N ASP A 256 2.98 -16.83 14.92
CA ASP A 256 2.69 -17.95 14.04
C ASP A 256 2.06 -17.41 12.76
N ILE A 257 2.91 -17.09 11.78
CA ILE A 257 2.47 -16.54 10.51
C ILE A 257 1.51 -17.49 9.80
N ARG A 258 1.63 -18.82 9.96
CA ARG A 258 0.77 -19.76 9.23
C ARG A 258 -0.65 -19.72 9.78
N ASN A 259 -0.81 -19.79 11.10
CA ASN A 259 -2.12 -19.88 11.73
C ASN A 259 -2.78 -18.52 12.04
N THR A 260 -2.03 -17.42 12.02
CA THR A 260 -2.60 -16.07 12.21
C THR A 260 -3.50 -15.68 11.02
N PRO A 261 -4.70 -15.10 11.23
CA PRO A 261 -5.50 -14.53 10.14
C PRO A 261 -4.82 -13.36 9.43
N LYS A 262 -4.91 -13.32 8.08
CA LYS A 262 -4.34 -12.26 7.25
C LYS A 262 -5.46 -11.30 6.95
N CYS A 263 -5.50 -10.17 7.65
CA CYS A 263 -6.52 -9.15 7.52
C CYS A 263 -6.33 -8.37 6.22
N PHE A 264 -5.58 -7.25 6.24
CA PHE A 264 -5.37 -6.45 5.03
C PHE A 264 -4.13 -6.88 4.28
N THR A 265 -4.31 -7.38 3.06
CA THR A 265 -3.26 -8.03 2.27
C THR A 265 -2.72 -7.17 1.15
N TYR A 266 -3.50 -6.19 0.70
CA TYR A 266 -3.14 -5.26 -0.37
C TYR A 266 -3.89 -3.93 -0.22
N ILE A 267 -3.35 -2.85 -0.78
CA ILE A 267 -3.97 -1.52 -0.79
C ILE A 267 -3.65 -0.80 -2.10
N CYS A 268 -4.60 -0.02 -2.61
CA CYS A 268 -4.36 0.93 -3.68
C CYS A 268 -5.30 2.13 -3.53
N GLY A 269 -5.03 3.21 -4.26
CA GLY A 269 -5.77 4.45 -4.16
C GLY A 269 -6.08 5.07 -5.52
N THR A 270 -7.15 5.84 -5.54
CA THR A 270 -7.51 6.78 -6.59
C THR A 270 -7.50 8.19 -6.00
N PRO A 271 -7.62 9.25 -6.81
CA PRO A 271 -7.72 10.61 -6.28
C PRO A 271 -8.84 10.78 -5.23
N GLN A 272 -9.93 10.00 -5.35
CA GLN A 272 -11.10 10.10 -4.47
C GLN A 272 -11.06 9.16 -3.27
N TYR A 273 -10.61 7.92 -3.45
CA TYR A 273 -10.74 6.87 -2.44
C TYR A 273 -9.47 6.04 -2.25
N VAL A 274 -9.40 5.37 -1.10
CA VAL A 274 -8.45 4.29 -0.83
C VAL A 274 -9.20 2.98 -0.68
N TYR A 275 -8.64 1.92 -1.27
CA TYR A 275 -9.23 0.59 -1.36
C TYR A 275 -8.33 -0.40 -0.62
N CYS A 276 -8.81 -0.94 0.49
CA CYS A 276 -8.09 -1.92 1.30
C CYS A 276 -8.64 -3.32 1.02
N LEU A 277 -7.78 -4.22 0.52
CA LEU A 277 -8.13 -5.61 0.28
C LEU A 277 -8.02 -6.40 1.58
N TYR A 278 -9.13 -6.99 2.01
CA TYR A 278 -9.25 -7.79 3.23
C TYR A 278 -9.50 -9.26 2.90
N ASP A 279 -8.79 -10.16 3.56
CA ASP A 279 -8.96 -11.61 3.41
C ASP A 279 -9.65 -12.22 4.64
N GLY A 280 -9.04 -12.05 5.82
CA GLY A 280 -9.57 -12.47 7.11
C GLY A 280 -9.40 -13.97 7.43
N SER A 281 -8.82 -14.76 6.53
CA SER A 281 -8.46 -16.17 6.76
C SER A 281 -6.97 -16.35 7.03
N SER A 282 -6.58 -17.49 7.58
CA SER A 282 -5.17 -17.84 7.76
C SER A 282 -4.55 -18.47 6.51
N ASP A 283 -5.36 -19.03 5.61
CA ASP A 283 -4.95 -19.90 4.50
C ASP A 283 -5.34 -19.38 3.11
N PHE A 284 -5.90 -18.18 3.01
CA PHE A 284 -6.35 -17.54 1.76
C PHE A 284 -7.48 -18.29 1.04
N THR A 285 -8.32 -19.00 1.79
CA THR A 285 -9.46 -19.74 1.21
C THR A 285 -10.73 -18.90 1.13
N ASN A 286 -10.85 -17.84 1.94
CA ASN A 286 -12.05 -17.01 1.99
C ASN A 286 -12.15 -16.07 0.77
N PRO A 287 -13.37 -15.83 0.25
CA PRO A 287 -13.59 -14.74 -0.69
C PRO A 287 -13.22 -13.40 -0.04
N SER A 288 -12.41 -12.62 -0.74
CA SER A 288 -11.91 -11.36 -0.21
C SER A 288 -12.99 -10.29 -0.13
N LYS A 289 -12.75 -9.27 0.70
CA LYS A 289 -13.53 -8.05 0.77
C LYS A 289 -12.69 -6.85 0.35
N ILE A 290 -13.33 -5.82 -0.19
CA ILE A 290 -12.70 -4.53 -0.45
C ILE A 290 -13.38 -3.50 0.44
N VAL A 291 -12.62 -2.92 1.35
CA VAL A 291 -13.09 -1.87 2.26
C VAL A 291 -12.64 -0.51 1.71
N VAL A 292 -13.60 0.35 1.42
CA VAL A 292 -13.36 1.64 0.74
C VAL A 292 -13.49 2.78 1.74
N PHE A 293 -12.52 3.70 1.70
CA PHE A 293 -12.52 4.90 2.51
C PHE A 293 -12.27 6.14 1.66
N GLN A 294 -12.81 7.27 2.11
CA GLN A 294 -12.22 8.56 1.77
C GLN A 294 -10.86 8.71 2.45
N TRP A 295 -9.97 9.50 1.86
CA TRP A 295 -8.64 9.75 2.39
C TRP A 295 -8.61 10.37 3.80
N ASN A 296 -9.67 11.05 4.22
CA ASN A 296 -9.84 11.56 5.58
C ASN A 296 -10.15 10.45 6.64
N GLY A 297 -10.24 9.19 6.20
CA GLY A 297 -10.51 8.04 7.04
C GLY A 297 -11.98 7.71 7.23
N LYS A 298 -12.92 8.37 6.52
CA LYS A 298 -14.35 8.02 6.55
C LYS A 298 -14.63 6.80 5.69
N HIS A 299 -15.24 5.77 6.28
CA HIS A 299 -15.72 4.59 5.55
C HIS A 299 -16.83 4.94 4.56
N VAL A 300 -16.74 4.39 3.36
CA VAL A 300 -17.69 4.62 2.25
C VAL A 300 -18.54 3.39 2.03
N LYS A 301 -17.89 2.24 1.79
CA LYS A 301 -18.56 0.99 1.42
C LYS A 301 -17.64 -0.20 1.65
N THR A 302 -18.23 -1.38 1.80
CA THR A 302 -17.51 -2.65 1.81
C THR A 302 -18.12 -3.57 0.78
N TRP A 303 -17.31 -4.09 -0.14
CA TRP A 303 -17.72 -5.14 -1.07
C TRP A 303 -17.20 -6.50 -0.65
N LYS A 304 -17.99 -7.54 -0.87
CA LYS A 304 -17.54 -8.94 -0.84
C LYS A 304 -17.43 -9.44 -2.26
N LEU A 305 -16.26 -10.00 -2.59
CA LEU A 305 -15.97 -10.58 -3.89
C LEU A 305 -16.39 -12.05 -3.92
N ASN A 306 -16.46 -12.63 -5.11
CA ASN A 306 -16.76 -14.04 -5.32
C ASN A 306 -15.52 -14.95 -5.25
N ARG A 307 -14.32 -14.39 -5.08
CA ARG A 307 -13.04 -15.10 -5.09
C ARG A 307 -12.06 -14.55 -4.07
N ASN A 308 -11.08 -15.37 -3.73
CA ASN A 308 -9.89 -14.91 -3.04
C ASN A 308 -9.02 -14.10 -4.02
N ILE A 309 -8.66 -12.88 -3.62
CA ILE A 309 -7.90 -11.96 -4.43
C ILE A 309 -6.54 -11.70 -3.80
N ARG A 310 -5.52 -11.63 -4.65
CA ARG A 310 -4.14 -11.39 -4.27
C ARG A 310 -3.76 -9.92 -4.28
N ALA A 311 -4.11 -9.24 -5.36
CA ALA A 311 -3.78 -7.83 -5.60
C ALA A 311 -4.88 -7.19 -6.43
N ILE A 312 -5.04 -5.88 -6.26
CA ILE A 312 -6.06 -5.08 -6.95
C ILE A 312 -5.48 -3.77 -7.48
N ALA A 313 -6.02 -3.30 -8.60
CA ALA A 313 -5.88 -1.92 -9.05
C ALA A 313 -7.28 -1.38 -9.38
N VAL A 314 -7.51 -0.09 -9.12
CA VAL A 314 -8.78 0.56 -9.43
C VAL A 314 -8.55 1.55 -10.56
N ASP A 315 -9.49 1.59 -11.50
CA ASP A 315 -9.51 2.62 -12.53
C ASP A 315 -9.55 4.02 -11.90
N LYS A 316 -8.82 4.99 -12.46
CA LYS A 316 -8.70 6.33 -11.89
C LYS A 316 -10.03 7.08 -11.72
N LYS A 317 -11.07 6.68 -12.47
CA LYS A 317 -12.44 7.23 -12.39
C LYS A 317 -13.36 6.38 -11.51
N ASP A 318 -12.81 5.44 -10.75
CA ASP A 318 -13.53 4.57 -9.82
C ASP A 318 -14.64 3.72 -10.48
N LYS A 319 -14.47 3.40 -11.78
CA LYS A 319 -15.48 2.66 -12.57
C LYS A 319 -15.40 1.14 -12.44
N TYR A 320 -14.19 0.61 -12.23
CA TYR A 320 -13.97 -0.82 -12.15
C TYR A 320 -12.69 -1.14 -11.37
N ILE A 321 -12.62 -2.37 -10.88
CA ILE A 321 -11.45 -2.95 -10.21
C ILE A 321 -10.90 -4.06 -11.10
N LEU A 322 -9.60 -4.06 -11.31
CA LEU A 322 -8.87 -5.18 -11.87
C LEU A 322 -8.21 -5.94 -10.73
N ALA A 323 -8.29 -7.27 -10.77
CA ALA A 323 -7.85 -8.12 -9.67
C ALA A 323 -7.10 -9.34 -10.18
N ILE A 324 -6.09 -9.76 -9.42
CA ILE A 324 -5.38 -11.03 -9.62
C ILE A 324 -5.98 -12.05 -8.66
N ALA A 325 -6.52 -13.16 -9.18
CA ALA A 325 -7.03 -14.27 -8.39
C ALA A 325 -6.27 -15.56 -8.73
N SER A 326 -6.00 -16.41 -7.74
CA SER A 326 -5.50 -17.76 -8.01
C SER A 326 -6.60 -18.61 -8.64
N ASN A 327 -6.23 -19.51 -9.55
CA ASN A 327 -7.09 -20.59 -10.07
C ASN A 327 -6.38 -21.94 -9.87
N ASN A 328 -6.98 -23.05 -10.30
CA ASN A 328 -6.46 -24.41 -10.05
C ASN A 328 -5.01 -24.60 -10.55
N ASN A 329 -4.64 -24.00 -11.68
CA ASN A 329 -3.38 -24.23 -12.38
C ASN A 329 -2.71 -22.92 -12.82
N GLY A 330 -2.83 -21.85 -12.03
CA GLY A 330 -2.33 -20.53 -12.40
C GLY A 330 -3.14 -19.38 -11.80
N GLN A 331 -3.36 -18.32 -12.57
CA GLN A 331 -4.04 -17.11 -12.12
C GLN A 331 -4.99 -16.54 -13.16
N ASP A 332 -6.13 -16.04 -12.70
CA ASP A 332 -7.09 -15.29 -13.50
C ASP A 332 -6.95 -13.79 -13.24
N ILE A 333 -7.04 -13.01 -14.31
CA ILE A 333 -7.25 -11.57 -14.20
C ILE A 333 -8.73 -11.28 -14.35
N ILE A 334 -9.31 -10.67 -13.32
CA ILE A 334 -10.74 -10.44 -13.20
C ILE A 334 -11.01 -8.95 -13.16
N LYS A 335 -11.98 -8.50 -13.95
CA LYS A 335 -12.53 -7.15 -13.89
C LYS A 335 -13.86 -7.16 -13.16
N TYR A 336 -14.00 -6.35 -12.12
CA TYR A 336 -15.25 -6.10 -11.40
C TYR A 336 -15.74 -4.69 -11.74
N ASN A 337 -16.97 -4.54 -12.25
CA ASN A 337 -17.54 -3.21 -12.48
C ASN A 337 -18.11 -2.65 -11.17
N LEU A 338 -17.95 -1.35 -10.95
CA LEU A 338 -18.40 -0.66 -9.73
C LEU A 338 -19.72 0.14 -9.93
N GLU A 339 -20.23 0.16 -11.17
CA GLU A 339 -21.48 0.81 -11.57
C GLU A 339 -22.72 -0.01 -11.22
#